data_AF-A0A7X5Q2Z1-F1
#
_entry.id   AF-A0A7X5Q2Z1-F1
#
_cell.length_a   1.000
_cell.length_b   1.000
_cell.length_c   1.000
_cell.angle_alpha   90.00
_cell.angle_beta   90.00
_cell.angle_gamma   90.00
#
_symmetry.space_group_name_H-M   'P 1'
#
loop_
_entity.id
_entity.type
_entity.pdbx_description
1 polymer ?
#
loop_
_entity_poly.entity_id
_entity_poly.type
_entity_poly.pdbx_seq_one_letter_code
_entity_poly.pdbx_strand_id
1 'polypeptide(L)'
;PLFEENGVKISIEHDNHTFKRTFPILEGMVNPAGIYYLGDGAWGVYPDKPHRHWYLAKALQSNCYWLLTIDKEKCHAEAFDNEGKLLDELEIEPNRKPD
;
A
#
# COMPACT_ATOMS: atom_id res chain seq x y z
N PRO A 1 -1.75 0.80 -19.98
CA PRO A 1 -1.15 1.61 -18.89
C PRO A 1 0.09 0.89 -18.35
N LEU A 2 1.16 1.64 -18.04
CA LEU A 2 2.51 1.06 -17.92
C LEU A 2 2.69 0.15 -16.71
N PHE A 3 2.03 0.41 -15.58
CA PHE A 3 2.22 -0.38 -14.37
C PHE A 3 1.65 -1.79 -14.55
N GLU A 4 0.46 -1.89 -15.12
CA GLU A 4 -0.23 -3.14 -15.44
C GLU A 4 0.56 -3.95 -16.48
N GLU A 5 1.02 -3.28 -17.55
CA GLU A 5 1.80 -3.90 -18.63
C GLU A 5 3.14 -4.46 -18.15
N ASN A 6 3.73 -3.85 -17.11
CA ASN A 6 5.02 -4.28 -16.55
C ASN A 6 4.86 -5.11 -15.26
N GLY A 7 3.63 -5.46 -14.88
CA GLY A 7 3.39 -6.33 -13.73
C GLY A 7 3.76 -5.70 -12.39
N VAL A 8 3.60 -4.39 -12.23
CA VAL A 8 3.69 -3.75 -10.91
C VAL A 8 2.59 -4.34 -10.01
N LYS A 9 2.96 -4.65 -8.75
CA LYS A 9 2.01 -5.11 -7.73
C LYS A 9 1.83 -4.13 -6.58
N ILE A 10 2.85 -3.30 -6.35
CA ILE A 10 2.91 -2.34 -5.27
C ILE A 10 3.46 -1.05 -5.85
N SER A 11 2.77 0.05 -5.59
CA SER A 11 3.28 1.40 -5.79
C SER A 11 3.28 2.09 -4.43
N ILE A 12 4.43 2.64 -4.05
CA ILE A 12 4.55 3.43 -2.84
C ILE A 12 4.32 4.89 -3.23
N GLU A 13 3.38 5.55 -2.56
CA GLU A 13 2.99 6.92 -2.82
C GLU A 13 3.23 7.80 -1.60
N HIS A 14 3.64 9.04 -1.87
CA HIS A 14 3.72 10.12 -0.90
C HIS A 14 2.95 11.31 -1.47
N ASP A 15 2.35 12.12 -0.60
CA ASP A 15 1.93 13.51 -0.80
C ASP A 15 0.96 13.88 0.33
N ASN A 16 -0.08 13.06 0.53
CA ASN A 16 -0.95 13.25 1.69
C ASN A 16 -0.23 12.82 2.97
N HIS A 17 -0.25 13.68 3.97
CA HIS A 17 0.33 13.44 5.29
C HIS A 17 -0.54 12.50 6.13
N THR A 18 -0.88 11.31 5.62
CA THR A 18 -1.72 10.32 6.32
C THR A 18 -1.33 8.91 5.87
N PHE A 19 -1.39 7.95 6.81
CA PHE A 19 -1.25 6.53 6.46
C PHE A 19 -2.43 6.12 5.58
N LYS A 20 -2.15 5.48 4.44
CA LYS A 20 -3.17 4.98 3.49
C LYS A 20 -2.76 3.64 2.91
N ARG A 21 -3.75 2.78 2.69
CA ARG A 21 -3.65 1.62 1.82
C ARG A 21 -4.90 1.47 0.99
N THR A 22 -4.75 1.23 -0.29
CA THR A 22 -5.86 0.91 -1.18
C THR A 22 -6.26 -0.57 -1.13
N PHE A 23 -7.46 -0.88 -1.61
CA PHE A 23 -7.69 -2.18 -2.23
C PHE A 23 -6.79 -2.33 -3.47
N PRO A 24 -6.53 -3.55 -3.99
CA PRO A 24 -5.86 -3.65 -5.27
C PRO A 24 -6.75 -3.03 -6.35
N ILE A 25 -6.20 -2.08 -7.12
CA ILE A 25 -6.94 -1.33 -8.14
C ILE A 25 -6.46 -1.71 -9.53
N LEU A 26 -7.40 -1.99 -10.43
CA LEU A 26 -7.18 -2.19 -11.86
C LEU A 26 -8.26 -1.43 -12.62
N GLU A 27 -7.84 -0.60 -13.59
CA GLU A 27 -8.76 0.17 -14.44
C GLU A 27 -9.78 1.01 -13.64
N GLY A 28 -9.34 1.59 -12.52
CA GLY A 28 -10.18 2.44 -11.67
C GLY A 28 -11.22 1.68 -10.84
N MET A 29 -11.06 0.36 -10.66
CA MET A 29 -11.98 -0.47 -9.87
C MET A 29 -11.21 -1.35 -8.90
N VAL A 30 -11.87 -1.74 -7.81
CA VAL A 30 -11.35 -2.79 -6.91
C VAL A 30 -11.31 -4.11 -7.67
N ASN A 31 -10.11 -4.66 -7.85
CA ASN A 31 -9.90 -5.90 -8.57
C ASN A 31 -8.72 -6.67 -7.94
N PRO A 32 -8.88 -7.95 -7.57
CA PRO A 32 -7.80 -8.77 -7.00
C PRO A 32 -6.53 -8.85 -7.85
N ALA A 33 -6.62 -8.67 -9.17
CA ALA A 33 -5.48 -8.66 -10.08
C ALA A 33 -4.73 -7.31 -10.12
N GLY A 34 -5.26 -6.28 -9.47
CA GLY A 34 -4.76 -4.91 -9.51
C GLY A 34 -3.52 -4.64 -8.67
N ILE A 35 -3.18 -3.34 -8.60
CA ILE A 35 -2.01 -2.81 -7.91
C ILE A 35 -2.43 -2.28 -6.53
N TYR A 36 -1.66 -2.60 -5.50
CA TYR A 36 -1.76 -1.93 -4.21
C TYR A 36 -1.01 -0.61 -4.23
N TYR A 37 -1.66 0.47 -3.77
CA TYR A 37 -1.02 1.74 -3.52
C TYR A 37 -0.88 1.93 -2.02
N LEU A 38 0.36 2.03 -1.54
CA LEU A 38 0.73 2.11 -0.14
C LEU A 38 1.25 3.52 0.15
N GLY A 39 0.57 4.24 1.03
CA GLY A 39 0.90 5.61 1.40
C GLY A 39 1.74 5.69 2.67
N ASP A 40 2.80 6.51 2.65
CA ASP A 40 3.70 6.76 3.77
C ASP A 40 3.97 8.25 4.05
N GLY A 41 3.25 9.15 3.39
CA GLY A 41 3.54 10.59 3.37
C GLY A 41 3.46 11.34 4.71
N ALA A 42 3.12 10.68 5.81
CA ALA A 42 3.00 11.32 7.13
C ALA A 42 4.31 11.37 7.92
N TRP A 43 5.40 10.72 7.49
CA TRP A 43 6.60 10.57 8.31
C TRP A 43 7.29 11.91 8.60
N GLY A 44 7.44 12.24 9.89
CA GLY A 44 8.14 13.44 10.35
C GLY A 44 7.29 14.72 10.33
N VAL A 45 5.99 14.61 10.05
CA VAL A 45 5.03 15.72 10.07
C VAL A 45 3.80 15.37 10.91
N TYR A 46 2.96 16.37 11.22
CA TYR A 46 1.69 16.12 11.89
C TYR A 46 0.71 15.46 10.91
N PRO A 47 0.17 14.26 11.20
CA PRO A 47 -0.69 13.58 10.24
C PRO A 47 -2.06 14.26 10.12
N ASP A 48 -2.56 14.34 8.90
CA ASP A 48 -3.90 14.81 8.59
C ASP A 48 -4.95 13.74 8.90
N LYS A 49 -6.17 14.19 9.23
CA LYS A 49 -7.31 13.29 9.37
C LYS A 49 -7.67 12.72 7.99
N PRO A 50 -7.72 11.38 7.82
CA PRO A 50 -7.98 10.79 6.52
C PRO A 50 -9.42 11.02 6.05
N HIS A 51 -9.58 11.25 4.76
CA HIS A 51 -10.87 11.23 4.08
C HIS A 51 -11.24 9.80 3.68
N ARG A 52 -12.54 9.47 3.70
CA ARG A 52 -13.02 8.17 3.25
C ARG A 52 -13.20 8.19 1.74
N HIS A 53 -12.54 7.27 1.06
CA HIS A 53 -12.70 7.05 -0.38
C HIS A 53 -12.98 5.58 -0.66
N TRP A 54 -13.71 5.29 -1.74
CA TRP A 54 -14.11 3.93 -2.11
C TRP A 54 -12.92 2.98 -2.32
N TYR A 55 -11.76 3.51 -2.72
CA TYR A 55 -10.56 2.74 -3.02
C TYR A 55 -9.71 2.46 -1.78
N LEU A 56 -9.94 3.15 -0.65
CA LEU A 56 -9.14 2.98 0.56
C LEU A 56 -9.64 1.79 1.36
N ALA A 57 -8.80 0.78 1.48
CA ALA A 57 -9.02 -0.35 2.40
C ALA A 57 -8.69 0.06 3.84
N LYS A 58 -7.71 0.94 4.03
CA LYS A 58 -7.34 1.47 5.34
C LYS A 58 -6.77 2.88 5.21
N ALA A 59 -7.08 3.72 6.19
CA ALA A 59 -6.47 5.04 6.34
C ALA A 59 -6.49 5.46 7.80
N LEU A 60 -5.39 6.04 8.29
CA LEU A 60 -5.20 6.41 9.69
C LEU A 60 -4.51 7.77 9.79
N GLN A 61 -4.91 8.57 10.77
CA GLN A 61 -4.18 9.76 11.17
C GLN A 61 -2.97 9.34 12.01
N SER A 62 -1.92 8.85 11.36
CA SER A 62 -0.71 8.34 12.00
C SER A 62 0.52 8.66 11.17
N ASN A 63 1.64 8.89 11.87
CA ASN A 63 2.96 8.72 11.25
C ASN A 63 3.12 7.23 10.94
N CYS A 64 3.76 6.88 9.83
CA CYS A 64 3.97 5.50 9.47
C CYS A 64 5.20 5.30 8.57
N TYR A 65 5.79 4.12 8.63
CA TYR A 65 6.69 3.60 7.62
C TYR A 65 6.27 2.19 7.23
N TRP A 66 6.65 1.76 6.01
CA TRP A 66 6.46 0.39 5.55
C TRP A 66 7.76 -0.39 5.63
N LEU A 67 7.72 -1.58 6.21
CA LEU A 67 8.74 -2.61 6.10
C LEU A 67 8.29 -3.63 5.06
N LEU A 68 9.06 -3.76 3.98
CA LEU A 68 8.79 -4.73 2.92
C LEU A 68 9.83 -5.84 2.97
N THR A 69 9.39 -7.06 3.28
CA THR A 69 10.21 -8.28 3.18
C THR A 69 9.80 -9.02 1.91
N ILE A 70 10.74 -9.19 0.97
CA ILE A 70 10.45 -9.75 -0.35
C ILE A 70 11.27 -11.01 -0.56
N ASP A 71 10.60 -12.09 -0.95
CA ASP A 71 11.20 -13.34 -1.39
C ASP A 71 10.60 -13.82 -2.72
N LYS A 72 10.90 -15.08 -3.10
CA LYS A 72 10.44 -15.69 -4.36
C LYS A 72 8.93 -15.97 -4.40
N GLU A 73 8.28 -16.07 -3.25
CA GLU A 73 6.89 -16.48 -3.07
C GLU A 73 5.98 -15.29 -2.85
N LYS A 74 6.47 -14.25 -2.16
CA LYS A 74 5.66 -13.08 -1.80
C LYS A 74 6.48 -11.86 -1.40
N CYS A 75 5.79 -10.72 -1.37
CA CYS A 75 6.14 -9.57 -0.56
C CYS A 75 5.24 -9.57 0.69
N HIS A 76 5.85 -9.57 1.86
CA HIS A 76 5.19 -9.30 3.13
C HIS A 76 5.41 -7.82 3.48
N ALA A 77 4.32 -7.08 3.55
CA ALA A 77 4.32 -5.64 3.77
C ALA A 77 3.68 -5.32 5.12
N GLU A 78 4.45 -4.67 5.98
CA GLU A 78 4.03 -4.29 7.33
C GLU A 78 4.15 -2.78 7.50
N ALA A 79 3.11 -2.14 8.01
CA ALA A 79 3.14 -0.73 8.36
C ALA A 79 3.25 -0.58 9.87
N PHE A 80 4.18 0.26 10.32
CA PHE A 80 4.38 0.57 11.73
C PHE A 80 4.27 2.06 11.98
N ASP A 81 3.81 2.45 13.17
CA ASP A 81 3.91 3.84 13.62
C ASP A 81 5.31 4.18 14.15
N ASN A 82 5.48 5.42 14.60
CA ASN A 82 6.74 5.92 15.15
C ASN A 82 7.11 5.32 16.52
N GLU A 83 6.22 4.56 17.16
CA GLU A 83 6.48 3.80 18.38
C GLU A 83 6.76 2.31 18.10
N GLY A 84 6.73 1.91 16.82
CA GLY A 84 6.94 0.52 16.39
C GLY A 84 5.71 -0.36 16.55
N LYS A 85 4.52 0.21 16.75
CA LYS A 85 3.28 -0.56 16.78
C LYS A 85 2.81 -0.86 15.36
N LEU A 86 2.47 -2.13 15.13
CA LEU A 86 1.92 -2.59 13.86
C LEU A 86 0.56 -1.91 13.60
N LEU A 87 0.50 -1.14 12.52
CA LEU A 87 -0.69 -0.48 12.04
C LEU A 87 -1.42 -1.34 11.03
N ASP A 88 -0.72 -2.03 10.14
CA ASP A 88 -1.31 -2.82 9.06
C ASP A 88 -0.35 -3.87 8.51
N GLU A 89 -0.90 -4.89 7.85
CA GLU A 89 -0.15 -6.01 7.32
C GLU A 89 -0.85 -6.59 6.08
N LEU A 90 -0.08 -6.98 5.06
CA LEU A 90 -0.58 -7.73 3.91
C LEU A 90 0.50 -8.60 3.27
N GLU A 91 0.07 -9.71 2.69
CA GLU A 91 0.88 -10.57 1.83
C GLU A 91 0.48 -10.37 0.37
N ILE A 92 1.48 -10.17 -0.50
CA ILE A 92 1.29 -9.86 -1.91
C ILE A 92 2.07 -10.87 -2.73
N GLU A 93 1.35 -11.68 -3.50
CA GLU A 93 1.97 -12.66 -4.40
C GLU A 93 2.58 -11.99 -5.65
N PRO A 94 3.71 -12.50 -6.16
CA PRO A 94 4.28 -12.04 -7.41
C PRO A 94 3.35 -12.38 -8.57
N ASN A 95 3.55 -11.71 -9.72
CA ASN A 95 2.94 -12.19 -10.96
C ASN A 95 3.49 -13.57 -11.30
N ARG A 96 2.63 -14.57 -11.30
CA ARG A 96 2.97 -15.87 -11.91
C ARG A 96 3.02 -15.65 -13.42
N LYS A 97 4.17 -15.92 -14.05
CA LYS A 97 4.18 -16.09 -15.50
C LYS A 97 3.28 -17.29 -15.81
N PRO A 98 2.38 -17.20 -16.80
CA PRO A 98 1.78 -18.40 -17.37
C PRO A 98 2.92 -19.31 -17.84
N ASP A 99 2.82 -20.60 -17.51
CA ASP A 99 3.68 -21.64 -18.09
C ASP A 99 3.53 -21.70 -19.62
#